data_AF-A0A9X2C041-F1
#
_entry.id   AF-A0A9X2C041-F1
#
_cell.length_a   1.000
_cell.length_b   1.000
_cell.length_c   1.000
_cell.angle_alpha   90.00
_cell.angle_beta   90.00
_cell.angle_gamma   90.00
#
_symmetry.space_group_name_H-M   'P 1'
#
loop_
_entity.id
_entity.type
_entity.pdbx_description
1 polymer ?
#
loop_
_entity_poly.entity_id
_entity_poly.type
_entity_poly.pdbx_seq_one_letter_code
_entity_poly.pdbx_strand_id
1 'polypeptide(L)'
;MNVTTSPLTPAQAAQLATARTRHGLTAWETEFLADLGRRTKPLSDRQAATLARIAAGPPDYAAVNSAALARLPEVVARLLPGGRQQGAVYFCASLRGGEGRSCQVRLTGARRGAWADFAADVAGGDPVSLAAAVAGLTQAEAAERLAQMLGLPDGSGRHG
;
A
#
# COMPACT_ATOMS: atom_id res chain seq x y z
N MET A 1 -21.62 -28.89 28.59
CA MET A 1 -21.45 -27.43 28.43
C MET A 1 -20.85 -27.21 27.05
N ASN A 2 -21.63 -26.78 26.06
CA ASN A 2 -21.12 -26.55 24.71
C ASN A 2 -20.53 -25.15 24.66
N VAL A 3 -19.20 -25.03 24.77
CA VAL A 3 -18.50 -23.76 24.51
C VAL A 3 -18.64 -23.47 23.01
N THR A 4 -19.67 -22.72 22.66
CA THR A 4 -19.82 -22.14 21.31
C THR A 4 -18.60 -21.27 21.07
N THR A 5 -17.58 -21.84 20.45
CA THR A 5 -16.37 -21.12 20.10
C THR A 5 -16.75 -20.18 18.98
N SER A 6 -16.63 -18.88 19.21
CA SER A 6 -16.94 -17.85 18.21
C SER A 6 -16.19 -18.17 16.91
N PRO A 7 -16.84 -18.12 15.73
CA PRO A 7 -16.18 -18.40 14.46
C PRO A 7 -15.13 -17.35 14.07
N LEU A 8 -15.11 -16.22 14.79
CA LEU A 8 -14.12 -15.16 14.66
C LEU A 8 -13.12 -15.23 15.82
N THR A 9 -11.84 -15.12 15.48
CA THR A 9 -10.79 -14.86 16.48
C THR A 9 -11.02 -13.51 17.17
N PRO A 10 -10.47 -13.27 18.37
CA PRO A 10 -10.60 -11.98 19.05
C PRO A 10 -10.11 -10.79 18.20
N ALA A 11 -9.03 -10.99 17.43
CA ALA A 11 -8.51 -9.97 16.51
C ALA A 11 -9.52 -9.63 15.41
N GLN A 12 -10.12 -10.65 14.77
CA GLN A 12 -11.14 -10.46 13.74
C GLN A 12 -12.41 -9.80 14.29
N ALA A 13 -12.82 -10.16 15.51
CA ALA A 13 -13.97 -9.53 16.16
C ALA A 13 -13.72 -8.03 16.42
N ALA A 14 -12.53 -7.67 16.90
CA ALA A 14 -12.12 -6.28 17.10
C ALA A 14 -12.07 -5.51 15.75
N GLN A 15 -11.47 -6.10 14.72
CA GLN A 15 -11.42 -5.53 13.37
C GLN A 15 -12.83 -5.29 12.80
N LEU A 16 -13.76 -6.24 12.99
CA LEU A 16 -15.15 -6.10 12.57
C LEU A 16 -15.87 -4.96 13.29
N ALA A 17 -15.62 -4.79 14.60
CA ALA A 17 -16.15 -3.66 15.34
C ALA A 17 -15.60 -2.33 14.81
N THR A 18 -14.28 -2.21 14.63
CA THR A 18 -13.63 -1.02 14.05
C THR A 18 -14.15 -0.71 12.65
N ALA A 19 -14.21 -1.71 11.77
CA ALA A 19 -14.67 -1.56 10.40
C ALA A 19 -16.10 -1.00 10.34
N ARG A 20 -17.01 -1.45 11.21
CA ARG A 20 -18.40 -0.97 11.26
C ARG A 20 -18.56 0.46 11.71
N THR A 21 -17.61 0.99 12.47
CA THR A 21 -17.62 2.40 12.89
C THR A 21 -17.10 3.36 11.83
N ARG A 22 -16.57 2.86 10.71
CA ARG A 22 -16.07 3.72 9.64
C ARG A 22 -17.18 4.41 8.87
N HIS A 23 -16.93 5.67 8.57
CA HIS A 23 -17.69 6.43 7.58
C HIS A 23 -17.07 6.25 6.18
N GLY A 24 -17.87 6.49 5.14
CA GLY A 24 -17.41 6.43 3.75
C GLY A 24 -17.23 5.01 3.20
N LEU A 25 -17.77 3.99 3.87
CA LEU A 25 -17.81 2.63 3.34
C LEU A 25 -18.64 2.56 2.07
N THR A 26 -18.17 1.79 1.09
CA THR A 26 -18.96 1.47 -0.10
C THR A 26 -20.17 0.59 0.26
N ALA A 27 -21.14 0.51 -0.65
CA ALA A 27 -22.30 -0.38 -0.48
C ALA A 27 -21.85 -1.85 -0.29
N TRP A 28 -20.87 -2.28 -1.09
CA TRP A 28 -20.29 -3.61 -0.98
C TRP A 28 -19.59 -3.83 0.37
N GLU A 29 -18.80 -2.87 0.88
CA GLU A 29 -18.14 -3.01 2.19
C GLU A 29 -19.15 -3.12 3.32
N THR A 30 -20.20 -2.30 3.27
CA THR A 30 -21.28 -2.32 4.27
C THR A 30 -21.97 -3.69 4.31
N GLU A 31 -22.32 -4.22 3.14
CA GLU A 31 -22.95 -5.53 3.01
C GLU A 31 -22.02 -6.67 3.44
N PHE A 32 -20.75 -6.60 3.03
CA PHE A 32 -19.72 -7.57 3.42
C PHE A 32 -19.56 -7.63 4.95
N LEU A 33 -19.42 -6.49 5.64
CA LEU A 33 -19.30 -6.45 7.11
C LEU A 33 -20.58 -6.92 7.82
N ALA A 34 -21.75 -6.71 7.21
CA ALA A 34 -23.00 -7.25 7.73
C ALA A 34 -23.04 -8.78 7.61
N ASP A 35 -22.61 -9.34 6.48
CA ASP A 35 -22.47 -10.79 6.26
C ASP A 35 -21.52 -11.43 7.27
N LEU A 36 -20.35 -10.82 7.49
CA LEU A 36 -19.36 -11.36 8.43
C LEU A 36 -19.90 -11.48 9.86
N GLY A 37 -20.79 -10.58 10.28
CA GLY A 37 -21.39 -10.65 11.63
C GLY A 37 -22.47 -11.71 11.81
N ARG A 38 -23.03 -12.23 10.72
CA ARG A 38 -24.01 -13.33 10.76
C ARG A 38 -23.36 -14.69 10.51
N ARG A 39 -22.06 -14.72 10.27
CA ARG A 39 -21.33 -15.91 9.83
C ARG A 39 -21.15 -16.89 10.99
N THR A 40 -21.36 -18.17 10.70
CA THR A 40 -21.19 -19.28 11.66
C THR A 40 -19.95 -20.14 11.40
N LYS A 41 -19.31 -19.96 10.23
CA LYS A 41 -18.06 -20.63 9.84
C LYS A 41 -16.87 -19.68 9.95
N PRO A 42 -15.65 -20.19 10.18
CA PRO A 42 -14.43 -19.39 10.16
C PRO A 42 -14.27 -18.60 8.84
N LEU A 43 -13.60 -17.44 8.95
CA LEU A 43 -13.21 -16.65 7.78
C LEU A 43 -12.14 -17.38 6.98
N SER A 44 -12.26 -17.31 5.65
CA SER A 44 -11.12 -17.63 4.78
C SER A 44 -10.05 -16.54 4.89
N ASP A 45 -8.81 -16.86 4.52
CA ASP A 45 -7.68 -15.92 4.57
C ASP A 45 -7.97 -14.63 3.79
N ARG A 46 -8.58 -14.76 2.60
CA ARG A 46 -8.97 -13.61 1.78
C ARG A 46 -9.98 -12.72 2.49
N GLN A 47 -10.94 -13.30 3.20
CA GLN A 47 -11.95 -12.53 3.92
C GLN A 47 -11.37 -11.88 5.17
N ALA A 48 -10.49 -12.57 5.89
CA ALA A 48 -9.75 -12.00 7.01
C ALA A 48 -8.88 -10.82 6.56
N ALA A 49 -8.19 -10.96 5.42
CA ALA A 49 -7.41 -9.87 4.82
C ALA A 49 -8.29 -8.68 4.40
N THR A 50 -9.44 -8.94 3.77
CA THR A 50 -10.40 -7.88 3.41
C THR A 50 -10.95 -7.17 4.64
N LEU A 51 -11.31 -7.91 5.69
CA LEU A 51 -11.78 -7.34 6.95
C LEU A 51 -10.71 -6.45 7.58
N ALA A 52 -9.48 -6.96 7.68
CA ALA A 52 -8.35 -6.21 8.20
C ALA A 52 -8.11 -4.92 7.41
N ARG A 53 -8.19 -4.97 6.07
CA ARG A 53 -8.06 -3.78 5.20
C ARG A 53 -9.16 -2.76 5.46
N ILE A 54 -10.42 -3.19 5.51
CA ILE A 54 -11.56 -2.28 5.79
C ILE A 54 -11.47 -1.73 7.21
N ALA A 55 -10.90 -2.48 8.16
CA ALA A 55 -10.65 -2.06 9.55
C ALA A 55 -9.40 -1.19 9.71
N ALA A 56 -8.42 -1.26 8.81
CA ALA A 56 -7.23 -0.38 8.76
C ALA A 56 -7.51 0.94 8.03
N GLY A 57 -8.36 0.92 7.00
CA GLY A 57 -8.84 2.10 6.29
C GLY A 57 -7.95 2.48 5.12
N PRO A 58 -8.24 3.61 4.45
CA PRO A 58 -7.37 4.09 3.39
C PRO A 58 -5.98 4.40 3.96
N PRO A 59 -4.89 3.99 3.30
CA PRO A 59 -3.54 4.28 3.75
C PRO A 59 -3.28 5.80 3.75
N ASP A 60 -2.47 6.25 4.71
CA ASP A 60 -1.96 7.63 4.73
C ASP A 60 -0.87 7.79 3.66
N TYR A 61 -1.31 8.15 2.46
CA TYR A 61 -0.42 8.39 1.32
C TYR A 61 0.66 9.43 1.62
N ALA A 62 0.36 10.46 2.42
CA ALA A 62 1.30 11.51 2.73
C ALA A 62 2.41 10.99 3.65
N ALA A 63 2.05 10.24 4.70
CA ALA A 63 3.02 9.61 5.59
C ALA A 63 3.91 8.59 4.84
N VAL A 64 3.30 7.74 4.00
CA VAL A 64 4.03 6.74 3.21
C VAL A 64 5.00 7.41 2.22
N ASN A 65 4.52 8.40 1.47
CA ASN A 65 5.37 9.15 0.54
C ASN A 65 6.50 9.87 1.29
N SER A 66 6.23 10.51 2.43
CA SER A 66 7.25 11.19 3.23
C SER A 66 8.35 10.22 3.68
N ALA A 67 7.97 9.05 4.22
CA ALA A 67 8.92 8.03 4.65
C ALA A 67 9.72 7.44 3.47
N ALA A 68 9.06 7.20 2.33
CA ALA A 68 9.71 6.71 1.12
C ALA A 68 10.73 7.74 0.59
N LEU A 69 10.35 9.03 0.57
CA LEU A 69 11.21 10.12 0.14
C LEU A 69 12.45 10.27 1.02
N ALA A 70 12.32 10.07 2.34
CA ALA A 70 13.44 10.12 3.28
C ALA A 70 14.55 9.09 2.96
N ARG A 71 14.17 7.99 2.29
CA ARG A 71 15.06 6.87 1.93
C ARG A 71 15.04 6.59 0.43
N LEU A 72 14.79 7.62 -0.37
CA LEU A 72 14.43 7.46 -1.78
C LEU A 72 15.43 6.63 -2.60
N PRO A 73 16.76 6.82 -2.48
CA PRO A 73 17.72 6.00 -3.22
C PRO A 73 17.58 4.49 -2.95
N GLU A 74 17.35 4.11 -1.68
CA GLU A 74 17.15 2.70 -1.28
C GLU A 74 15.82 2.16 -1.82
N VAL A 75 14.77 2.97 -1.74
CA VAL A 75 13.42 2.62 -2.22
C VAL A 75 13.46 2.38 -3.73
N VAL A 76 14.03 3.31 -4.51
CA VAL A 76 14.08 3.13 -5.98
C VAL A 76 14.99 1.98 -6.39
N ALA A 77 16.09 1.74 -5.68
CA ALA A 77 16.97 0.60 -5.98
C ALA A 77 16.26 -0.73 -5.77
N ARG A 78 15.35 -0.80 -4.79
CA ARG A 78 14.53 -1.98 -4.51
C ARG A 78 13.35 -2.13 -5.48
N LEU A 79 12.69 -1.03 -5.85
CA LEU A 79 11.58 -1.06 -6.81
C LEU A 79 12.05 -1.29 -8.25
N LEU A 80 13.22 -0.76 -8.61
CA LEU A 80 13.76 -0.75 -9.97
C LEU A 80 15.19 -1.34 -9.97
N PRO A 81 15.32 -2.67 -9.74
CA PRO A 81 16.63 -3.31 -9.64
C PRO A 81 17.39 -3.22 -10.97
N GLY A 82 18.72 -3.12 -10.89
CA GLY A 82 19.58 -2.98 -12.07
C GLY A 82 19.64 -1.57 -12.68
N GLY A 83 18.94 -0.60 -12.07
CA GLY A 83 19.13 0.80 -12.39
C GLY A 83 20.41 1.39 -11.76
N ARG A 84 20.72 2.62 -12.14
CA ARG A 84 21.90 3.35 -11.64
C ARG A 84 21.55 4.79 -11.27
N GLN A 85 22.15 5.27 -10.19
CA GLN A 85 22.11 6.68 -9.86
C GLN A 85 23.16 7.46 -10.66
N GLN A 86 22.76 8.56 -11.28
CA GLN A 86 23.65 9.54 -11.89
C GLN A 86 23.20 10.95 -11.49
N GLY A 87 23.95 11.57 -10.57
CA GLY A 87 23.61 12.87 -9.99
C GLY A 87 22.26 12.83 -9.27
N ALA A 88 21.35 13.71 -9.71
CA ALA A 88 20.01 13.88 -9.14
C ALA A 88 18.95 12.90 -9.68
N VAL A 89 19.33 11.91 -10.50
CA VAL A 89 18.39 11.02 -11.19
C VAL A 89 18.82 9.56 -11.04
N TYR A 90 17.86 8.68 -10.81
CA TYR A 90 18.01 7.23 -10.94
C TYR A 90 17.48 6.79 -12.31
N PHE A 91 18.27 6.03 -13.06
CA PHE A 91 17.97 5.57 -14.41
C PHE A 91 17.80 4.04 -14.44
N CYS A 92 16.78 3.55 -15.15
CA CYS A 92 16.63 2.13 -15.47
C CYS A 92 16.01 1.91 -16.86
N ALA A 93 15.99 0.66 -17.31
CA ALA A 93 15.50 0.29 -18.63
C ALA A 93 13.97 0.42 -18.75
N SER A 94 13.23 0.17 -17.67
CA SER A 94 11.77 0.27 -17.64
C SER A 94 11.25 0.23 -16.19
N LEU A 95 9.92 0.26 -16.01
CA LEU A 95 9.24 -0.07 -14.75
C LEU A 95 9.52 -1.49 -14.21
N ARG A 96 10.13 -2.38 -14.99
CA ARG A 96 10.60 -3.69 -14.51
C ARG A 96 12.04 -3.64 -13.97
N GLY A 97 12.66 -2.47 -13.96
CA GLY A 97 14.08 -2.28 -13.70
C GLY A 97 14.93 -2.53 -14.96
N GLY A 98 16.17 -2.98 -14.75
CA GLY A 98 17.17 -3.24 -15.78
C GLY A 98 18.07 -2.04 -16.08
N GLU A 99 19.20 -2.30 -16.74
CA GLU A 99 20.13 -1.25 -17.16
C GLU A 99 19.58 -0.50 -18.37
N GLY A 100 19.39 0.81 -18.23
CA GLY A 100 18.89 1.65 -19.32
C GLY A 100 18.62 3.08 -18.87
N ARG A 101 17.90 3.85 -19.70
CA ARG A 101 17.61 5.27 -19.44
C ARG A 101 16.15 5.68 -19.73
N SER A 102 15.29 4.71 -20.09
CA SER A 102 13.89 4.97 -20.43
C SER A 102 13.09 5.35 -19.20
N CYS A 103 13.30 4.67 -18.08
CA CYS A 103 12.67 5.01 -16.83
C CYS A 103 13.62 5.83 -15.95
N GLN A 104 13.12 6.95 -15.44
CA GLN A 104 13.88 7.93 -14.68
C GLN A 104 13.12 8.34 -13.42
N VAL A 105 13.82 8.43 -12.29
CA VAL A 105 13.28 8.91 -11.01
C VAL A 105 14.13 10.07 -10.49
N ARG A 106 13.49 11.18 -10.12
CA ARG A 106 14.16 12.34 -9.52
C ARG A 106 14.48 12.07 -8.05
N LEU A 107 15.76 12.06 -7.70
CA LEU A 107 16.24 11.77 -6.35
C LEU A 107 16.33 13.00 -5.45
N THR A 108 16.45 14.19 -6.03
CA THR A 108 16.62 15.45 -5.29
C THR A 108 15.88 16.62 -5.97
N GLY A 109 15.80 17.75 -5.28
CA GLY A 109 15.19 18.99 -5.78
C GLY A 109 13.67 19.06 -5.63
N ALA A 110 13.06 20.08 -6.25
CA ALA A 110 11.63 20.38 -6.11
C ALA A 110 10.69 19.27 -6.61
N ARG A 111 11.18 18.41 -7.52
CA ARG A 111 10.42 17.27 -8.09
C ARG A 111 10.90 15.93 -7.54
N ARG A 112 11.53 15.90 -6.36
CA ARG A 112 12.00 14.65 -5.73
C ARG A 112 10.84 13.65 -5.59
N GLY A 113 11.07 12.42 -6.03
CA GLY A 113 10.08 11.35 -6.07
C GLY A 113 9.29 11.26 -7.38
N ALA A 114 9.31 12.29 -8.22
CA ALA A 114 8.67 12.24 -9.53
C ALA A 114 9.43 11.31 -10.47
N TRP A 115 8.69 10.60 -11.32
CA TRP A 115 9.23 9.60 -12.21
C TRP A 115 8.50 9.56 -13.56
N ALA A 116 9.16 9.01 -14.57
CA ALA A 116 8.57 8.74 -15.88
C ALA A 116 9.26 7.55 -16.54
N ASP A 117 8.51 6.74 -17.29
CA ASP A 117 9.03 5.78 -18.26
C ASP A 117 8.67 6.26 -19.68
N PHE A 118 9.66 6.77 -20.39
CA PHE A 118 9.47 7.43 -21.69
C PHE A 118 9.13 6.45 -22.82
N ALA A 119 9.52 5.18 -22.72
CA ALA A 119 9.16 4.16 -23.71
C ALA A 119 7.72 3.66 -23.54
N ALA A 120 7.19 3.68 -22.31
CA ALA A 120 5.83 3.26 -22.00
C ALA A 120 4.83 4.45 -21.95
N ASP A 121 5.31 5.69 -22.09
CA ASP A 121 4.54 6.93 -22.01
C ASP A 121 3.69 7.05 -20.73
N VAL A 122 4.31 6.69 -19.58
CA VAL A 122 3.68 6.76 -18.25
C VAL A 122 4.56 7.52 -17.28
N ALA A 123 3.92 8.25 -16.35
CA ALA A 123 4.61 9.06 -15.37
C ALA A 123 3.82 9.18 -14.07
N GLY A 124 4.51 9.58 -12.99
CA GLY A 124 3.90 9.82 -11.70
C GLY A 124 4.68 10.85 -10.86
N GLY A 125 4.02 11.39 -9.85
CA GLY A 125 4.53 12.50 -9.04
C GLY A 125 5.23 12.07 -7.75
N ASP A 126 5.10 10.82 -7.34
CA ASP A 126 5.46 10.39 -5.98
C ASP A 126 5.84 8.89 -5.90
N PRO A 127 6.50 8.46 -4.80
CA PRO A 127 6.91 7.07 -4.60
C PRO A 127 5.77 6.04 -4.58
N VAL A 128 4.58 6.37 -4.07
CA VAL A 128 3.44 5.44 -4.08
C VAL A 128 2.98 5.16 -5.51
N SER A 129 2.84 6.20 -6.33
CA SER A 129 2.49 6.05 -7.75
C SER A 129 3.54 5.24 -8.51
N LEU A 130 4.83 5.39 -8.17
CA LEU A 130 5.89 4.57 -8.73
C LEU A 130 5.71 3.10 -8.34
N ALA A 131 5.53 2.82 -7.04
CA ALA A 131 5.33 1.47 -6.55
C ALA A 131 4.09 0.80 -7.18
N ALA A 132 3.01 1.56 -7.38
CA ALA A 132 1.80 1.10 -8.06
C ALA A 132 2.09 0.72 -9.51
N ALA A 133 2.80 1.56 -10.25
CA ALA A 133 3.15 1.32 -11.65
C ALA A 133 4.11 0.12 -11.82
N VAL A 134 5.11 0.00 -10.93
CA VAL A 134 6.05 -1.13 -10.92
C VAL A 134 5.34 -2.45 -10.61
N ALA A 135 4.42 -2.45 -9.64
CA ALA A 135 3.76 -3.67 -9.17
C ALA A 135 2.47 -4.02 -9.93
N GLY A 136 1.96 -3.13 -10.79
CA GLY A 136 0.66 -3.30 -11.45
C GLY A 136 -0.51 -3.30 -10.46
N LEU A 137 -0.43 -2.50 -9.40
CA LEU A 137 -1.39 -2.45 -8.30
C LEU A 137 -2.18 -1.14 -8.27
N THR A 138 -3.28 -1.13 -7.53
CA THR A 138 -3.92 0.13 -7.13
C THR A 138 -2.98 0.93 -6.21
N GLN A 139 -3.17 2.25 -6.14
CA GLN A 139 -2.36 3.07 -5.24
C GLN A 139 -2.51 2.68 -3.77
N ALA A 140 -3.70 2.25 -3.33
CA ALA A 140 -3.92 1.80 -1.97
C ALA A 140 -3.08 0.56 -1.63
N GLU A 141 -3.14 -0.47 -2.49
CA GLU A 141 -2.34 -1.69 -2.32
C GLU A 141 -0.84 -1.40 -2.39
N ALA A 142 -0.42 -0.49 -3.28
CA ALA A 142 0.98 -0.08 -3.37
C ALA A 142 1.45 0.68 -2.12
N ALA A 143 0.63 1.59 -1.58
CA ALA A 143 0.93 2.31 -0.36
C ALA A 143 1.02 1.36 0.84
N GLU A 144 0.12 0.39 0.96
CA GLU A 144 0.18 -0.64 2.01
C GLU A 144 1.48 -1.45 1.94
N ARG A 145 1.85 -1.94 0.75
CA ARG A 145 3.10 -2.70 0.57
C ARG A 145 4.34 -1.85 0.82
N LEU A 146 4.30 -0.59 0.37
CA LEU A 146 5.40 0.35 0.58
C LEU A 146 5.55 0.69 2.07
N ALA A 147 4.44 0.89 2.80
CA ALA A 147 4.42 1.09 4.24
C ALA A 147 5.04 -0.10 4.98
N GLN A 148 4.63 -1.33 4.63
CA GLN A 148 5.19 -2.57 5.19
C GLN A 148 6.70 -2.68 4.91
N MET A 149 7.12 -2.38 3.68
CA MET A 149 8.53 -2.37 3.29
C MET A 149 9.35 -1.37 4.10
N LEU A 150 8.75 -0.23 4.46
CA LEU A 150 9.37 0.85 5.24
C LEU A 150 9.25 0.65 6.75
N GLY A 151 8.51 -0.36 7.22
CA GLY A 151 8.25 -0.60 8.64
C GLY A 151 7.33 0.44 9.29
N LEU A 152 6.48 1.10 8.50
CA LEU A 152 5.49 2.04 9.04
C LEU A 152 4.34 1.27 9.71
N PRO A 153 3.81 1.78 10.85
CA PRO A 153 2.64 1.20 11.47
C PRO A 153 1.45 1.27 10.52
N ASP A 154 0.66 0.22 10.52
CA ASP A 154 -0.57 0.01 9.79
C ASP A 154 -1.69 0.93 10.30
N GLY A 155 -1.58 2.24 10.01
CA GLY A 155 -2.66 3.24 10.10
C GLY A 155 -3.41 3.38 11.43
N SER A 156 -3.04 2.63 12.47
CA SER A 156 -3.72 2.57 13.77
C SER A 156 -3.05 3.46 14.83
N GLY A 157 -1.96 4.14 14.45
CA GLY A 157 -1.23 5.09 15.29
C GLY A 157 -1.82 6.49 15.25
N ARG A 158 -2.78 6.74 16.16
CA ARG A 158 -3.27 8.03 16.65
C ARG A 158 -2.33 9.23 16.41
N HIS A 159 -2.86 10.29 15.82
CA HIS A 159 -2.39 11.63 16.12
C HIS A 159 -2.96 12.00 17.49
N GLY A 160 -2.06 12.33 18.43
CA GLY A 160 -2.40 12.93 19.72
C GLY A 160 -2.69 14.41 19.59
#